data_AF-D3Q9K7-F1
#
_entry.id   AF-D3Q9K7-F1
#
_cell.length_a   1.000
_cell.length_b   1.000
_cell.length_c   1.000
_cell.angle_alpha   90.00
_cell.angle_beta   90.00
_cell.angle_gamma   90.00
#
_symmetry.space_group_name_H-M   'P 1'
#
loop_
_entity.id
_entity.type
_entity.pdbx_description
1 polymer ?
#
loop_
_entity_poly.entity_id
_entity_poly.type
_entity_poly.pdbx_seq_one_letter_code
_entity_poly.pdbx_strand_id
1 'polypeptide(L)'
;MTLSADVTNLYTAGRTFLPQAAEKYGEGAQEIHKTGQLDESAFRRDKVTNADGTRKPHWTDDPRNGGKDQFTTVSDLGRMQPQWSELRNMLQDQVLVVTRNSLVRAGSALCQIAEHYAATDGEARDALEKVRANLNTTSDPTYRPPSYIPEAPRHDDPHPEPDNGNDNPRGPR
;
A
#
# COMPACT_ATOMS: atom_id res chain seq x y z
N MET A 1 32.85 1.43 -19.84
CA MET A 1 32.40 1.23 -18.45
C MET A 1 33.48 0.46 -17.72
N THR A 2 33.88 0.93 -16.54
CA THR A 2 34.84 0.21 -15.69
C THR A 2 34.08 -0.70 -14.74
N LEU A 3 34.64 -1.87 -14.42
CA LEU A 3 34.03 -2.86 -13.51
C LEU A 3 33.62 -2.23 -12.16
N SER A 4 34.43 -1.27 -11.67
CA SER A 4 34.17 -0.47 -10.47
C SER A 4 32.88 0.38 -10.56
N ALA A 5 32.59 0.99 -11.72
CA ALA A 5 31.36 1.74 -11.93
C ALA A 5 30.12 0.84 -11.94
N ASP A 6 30.25 -0.38 -12.47
CA ASP A 6 29.14 -1.33 -12.53
C ASP A 6 28.81 -1.88 -11.13
N VAL A 7 29.82 -2.21 -10.32
CA VAL A 7 29.65 -2.66 -8.92
C VAL A 7 28.98 -1.58 -8.05
N THR A 8 29.39 -0.33 -8.22
CA THR A 8 28.83 0.80 -7.46
C THR A 8 27.38 1.09 -7.86
N ASN A 9 27.04 0.99 -9.15
CA ASN A 9 25.67 1.11 -9.64
C ASN A 9 24.78 -0.02 -9.13
N LEU A 10 25.26 -1.28 -9.18
CA LEU A 10 24.55 -2.44 -8.64
C LEU A 10 24.24 -2.27 -7.15
N TYR A 11 25.25 -1.86 -6.37
CA TYR A 11 25.09 -1.63 -4.94
C TYR A 11 24.09 -0.50 -4.65
N THR A 12 24.16 0.61 -5.38
CA THR A 12 23.24 1.75 -5.21
C THR A 12 21.81 1.37 -5.59
N ALA A 13 21.62 0.62 -6.68
CA ALA A 13 20.31 0.14 -7.09
C ALA A 13 19.69 -0.80 -6.04
N GLY A 14 20.50 -1.71 -5.50
CA GLY A 14 20.03 -2.65 -4.47
C GLY A 14 19.76 -2.01 -3.12
N ARG A 15 20.56 -1.00 -2.74
CA ARG A 15 20.50 -0.37 -1.42
C ARG A 15 19.50 0.77 -1.32
N THR A 16 19.22 1.45 -2.43
CA THR A 16 18.40 2.66 -2.46
C THR A 16 17.16 2.49 -3.32
N PHE A 17 17.31 2.27 -4.64
CA PHE A 17 16.18 2.40 -5.57
C PHE A 17 15.14 1.29 -5.43
N LEU A 18 15.55 0.03 -5.35
CA LEU A 18 14.60 -1.07 -5.18
C LEU A 18 13.88 -1.02 -3.82
N PRO A 19 14.57 -0.71 -2.70
CA PRO A 19 13.91 -0.42 -1.43
C PRO A 19 12.91 0.74 -1.46
N GLN A 20 13.23 1.86 -2.11
CA GLN A 20 12.29 2.99 -2.26
C GLN A 20 11.05 2.60 -3.08
N ALA A 21 11.24 1.83 -4.16
CA ALA A 21 10.10 1.29 -4.91
C ALA A 21 9.27 0.35 -4.02
N ALA A 22 9.91 -0.55 -3.27
CA ALA A 22 9.24 -1.47 -2.36
C ALA A 22 8.42 -0.75 -1.29
N GLU A 23 8.91 0.38 -0.77
CA GLU A 23 8.20 1.24 0.17
C GLU A 23 6.87 1.71 -0.42
N LYS A 24 6.83 2.15 -1.67
CA LYS A 24 5.58 2.59 -2.34
C LYS A 24 4.56 1.47 -2.53
N TYR A 25 5.01 0.26 -2.83
CA TYR A 25 4.11 -0.89 -2.87
C TYR A 25 3.59 -1.28 -1.48
N GLY A 26 4.43 -1.15 -0.44
CA GLY A 26 4.02 -1.37 0.96
C GLY A 26 3.01 -0.34 1.45
N GLU A 27 3.24 0.95 1.19
CA GLU A 27 2.29 2.04 1.44
C GLU A 27 0.96 1.78 0.74
N GLY A 28 0.99 1.44 -0.56
CA GLY A 28 -0.22 1.14 -1.33
C GLY A 28 -1.00 -0.05 -0.75
N ALA A 29 -0.32 -1.10 -0.31
CA ALA A 29 -0.97 -2.25 0.32
C ALA A 29 -1.65 -1.86 1.65
N GLN A 30 -1.02 -0.99 2.44
CA GLN A 30 -1.61 -0.48 3.67
C GLN A 30 -2.86 0.35 3.41
N GLU A 31 -2.85 1.19 2.38
CA GLU A 31 -4.02 2.01 2.04
C GLU A 31 -5.18 1.14 1.54
N ILE A 32 -4.94 0.18 0.66
CA ILE A 32 -5.99 -0.77 0.22
C ILE A 32 -6.52 -1.59 1.40
N HIS A 33 -5.64 -2.01 2.30
CA HIS A 33 -6.04 -2.72 3.51
C HIS A 33 -6.94 -1.85 4.38
N LYS A 34 -6.61 -0.58 4.61
CA LYS A 34 -7.45 0.34 5.40
C LYS A 34 -8.81 0.58 4.74
N THR A 35 -8.86 0.82 3.43
CA THR A 35 -10.13 1.11 2.74
C THR A 35 -11.03 -0.11 2.63
N GLY A 36 -10.48 -1.32 2.78
CA GLY A 36 -11.24 -2.56 2.68
C GLY A 36 -12.47 -2.63 3.61
N GLN A 37 -12.35 -2.14 4.85
CA GLN A 37 -13.49 -2.09 5.77
C GLN A 37 -14.56 -1.06 5.37
N LEU A 38 -14.13 0.11 4.88
CA LEU A 38 -15.01 1.19 4.48
C LEU A 38 -15.79 0.82 3.22
N ASP A 39 -15.15 0.18 2.26
CA ASP A 39 -15.77 -0.26 1.02
C ASP A 39 -16.86 -1.31 1.27
N GLU A 40 -16.60 -2.28 2.15
CA GLU A 40 -17.62 -3.26 2.53
C GLU A 40 -18.86 -2.63 3.15
N SER A 41 -18.70 -1.54 3.91
CA SER A 41 -19.83 -0.79 4.45
C SER A 41 -20.63 -0.05 3.37
N ALA A 42 -19.98 0.39 2.28
CA ALA A 42 -20.65 1.04 1.15
C ALA A 42 -21.55 0.08 0.36
N PHE A 43 -21.21 -1.22 0.32
CA PHE A 43 -22.05 -2.27 -0.24
C PHE A 43 -23.14 -2.76 0.71
N ARG A 44 -22.93 -2.64 2.03
CA ARG A 44 -23.94 -2.91 3.07
C ARG A 44 -24.93 -1.75 3.18
N ARG A 45 -25.67 -1.45 2.12
CA ARG A 45 -26.89 -0.61 2.18
C ARG A 45 -28.09 -1.35 2.79
N ASP A 46 -27.85 -2.19 3.80
CA ASP A 46 -28.92 -2.91 4.47
C ASP A 46 -29.32 -2.21 5.78
N LYS A 47 -30.50 -1.60 5.71
CA LYS A 47 -31.39 -1.13 6.79
C LYS A 47 -31.17 0.30 7.29
N VAL A 48 -31.65 1.26 6.51
CA VAL A 48 -32.37 2.40 7.12
C VAL A 48 -33.69 1.84 7.67
N THR A 49 -33.70 1.39 8.93
CA THR A 49 -34.93 1.17 9.69
C THR A 49 -35.29 2.47 10.39
N ASN A 50 -36.46 3.03 10.09
CA ASN A 50 -37.04 4.08 10.92
C ASN A 50 -37.39 3.51 12.30
N ALA A 51 -37.50 4.40 13.30
CA ALA A 51 -37.71 4.09 14.73
C ALA A 51 -39.00 3.28 15.05
N ASP A 52 -39.83 3.06 14.05
CA ASP A 52 -41.18 2.51 14.06
C ASP A 52 -41.25 1.13 13.37
N GLY A 53 -40.10 0.53 13.00
CA GLY A 53 -39.99 -0.87 12.57
C GLY A 53 -40.54 -1.19 11.17
N THR A 54 -41.16 -0.23 10.49
CA THR A 54 -41.63 -0.39 9.11
C THR A 54 -40.58 0.00 8.09
N ARG A 55 -40.30 -0.91 7.16
CA ARG A 55 -39.42 -0.70 5.99
C ARG A 55 -40.11 0.21 4.97
N LYS A 56 -39.69 1.47 4.84
CA LYS A 56 -39.93 2.26 3.62
C LYS A 56 -38.62 2.92 3.15
N PRO A 57 -38.28 2.85 1.86
CA PRO A 57 -37.21 3.67 1.30
C PRO A 57 -37.60 5.15 1.39
N HIS A 58 -36.68 6.00 1.85
CA HIS A 58 -36.93 7.40 2.26
C HIS A 58 -37.39 8.38 1.15
N TRP A 59 -37.77 7.90 -0.04
CA TRP A 59 -38.07 8.72 -1.21
C TRP A 59 -39.54 8.66 -1.68
N THR A 60 -40.46 8.10 -0.88
CA THR A 60 -41.81 7.72 -1.37
C THR A 60 -42.97 8.68 -1.09
N ASP A 61 -42.74 9.94 -0.74
CA ASP A 61 -43.85 10.88 -0.48
C ASP A 61 -43.86 12.11 -1.41
N ASP A 62 -43.77 11.92 -2.73
CA ASP A 62 -44.24 12.92 -3.70
C ASP A 62 -45.29 12.30 -4.67
N PRO A 63 -46.58 12.63 -4.51
CA PRO A 63 -47.66 12.06 -5.32
C PRO A 63 -47.75 12.63 -6.74
N ARG A 64 -46.84 13.53 -7.16
CA ARG A 64 -46.86 14.14 -8.51
C ARG A 64 -45.96 13.49 -9.55
N ASN A 65 -45.06 12.59 -9.16
CA ASN A 65 -44.20 11.89 -10.11
C ASN A 65 -44.81 10.55 -10.55
N GLY A 66 -45.73 10.65 -11.51
CA GLY A 66 -46.20 9.51 -12.27
C GLY A 66 -45.05 8.82 -13.00
N GLY A 67 -44.63 7.68 -12.42
CA GLY A 67 -43.92 6.57 -13.05
C GLY A 67 -42.93 6.93 -14.16
N LYS A 68 -41.65 7.08 -13.82
CA LYS A 68 -40.54 6.83 -14.76
C LYS A 68 -39.15 6.62 -14.16
N ASP A 69 -39.00 6.65 -12.84
CA ASP A 69 -37.72 6.28 -12.21
C ASP A 69 -37.87 4.94 -11.51
N GLN A 70 -37.88 3.86 -12.29
CA GLN A 70 -37.37 2.57 -11.81
C GLN A 70 -35.87 2.73 -11.60
N PHE A 71 -35.48 3.47 -10.56
CA PHE A 71 -34.12 3.37 -10.07
C PHE A 71 -34.03 1.99 -9.42
N THR A 72 -33.32 1.10 -10.10
CA THR A 72 -32.91 -0.26 -9.74
C THR A 72 -32.13 -0.28 -8.41
N THR A 73 -32.78 0.11 -7.31
CA THR A 73 -32.11 0.70 -6.14
C THR A 73 -31.56 -0.26 -5.09
N VAL A 74 -31.67 -1.58 -5.23
CA VAL A 74 -31.20 -2.51 -4.18
C VAL A 74 -30.38 -3.72 -4.67
N SER A 75 -30.31 -4.04 -5.96
CA SER A 75 -29.90 -5.41 -6.34
C SER A 75 -28.51 -5.58 -6.93
N ASP A 76 -28.02 -4.64 -7.75
CA ASP A 76 -26.82 -4.95 -8.56
C ASP A 76 -25.50 -4.62 -7.86
N LEU A 77 -25.43 -3.52 -7.09
CA LEU A 77 -24.20 -3.17 -6.37
C LEU A 77 -23.86 -4.17 -5.26
N GLY A 78 -24.84 -4.59 -4.45
CA GLY A 78 -24.61 -5.60 -3.40
C GLY A 78 -24.22 -6.96 -3.96
N ARG A 79 -24.74 -7.33 -5.14
CA ARG A 79 -24.33 -8.56 -5.86
C ARG A 79 -22.92 -8.51 -6.41
N MET A 80 -22.36 -7.32 -6.63
CA MET A 80 -20.98 -7.11 -7.07
C MET A 80 -19.98 -7.08 -5.90
N GLN A 81 -20.45 -7.01 -4.65
CA GLN A 81 -19.59 -6.97 -3.47
C GLN A 81 -18.60 -8.14 -3.45
N PRO A 82 -19.00 -9.42 -3.66
CA PRO A 82 -18.04 -10.52 -3.62
C PRO A 82 -16.95 -10.39 -4.69
N GLN A 83 -17.31 -10.01 -5.91
CA GLN A 83 -16.36 -9.85 -7.03
C GLN A 83 -15.43 -8.66 -6.79
N TRP A 84 -15.93 -7.58 -6.20
CA TRP A 84 -15.11 -6.43 -5.80
C TRP A 84 -14.11 -6.81 -4.69
N SER A 85 -14.58 -7.48 -3.64
CA SER A 85 -13.73 -7.97 -2.55
C SER A 85 -12.66 -8.93 -3.06
N GLU A 86 -13.02 -9.85 -3.97
CA GLU A 86 -12.07 -10.76 -4.60
C GLU A 86 -11.00 -10.01 -5.41
N LEU A 87 -11.42 -9.05 -6.24
CA LEU A 87 -10.50 -8.23 -7.04
C LEU A 87 -9.54 -7.43 -6.14
N ARG A 88 -10.07 -6.79 -5.08
CA ARG A 88 -9.27 -6.03 -4.11
C ARG A 88 -8.25 -6.93 -3.43
N ASN A 89 -8.68 -8.09 -2.94
CA ASN A 89 -7.79 -9.05 -2.26
C ASN A 89 -6.72 -9.57 -3.22
N MET A 90 -7.08 -9.86 -4.47
CA MET A 90 -6.12 -10.25 -5.51
C MET A 90 -5.09 -9.15 -5.77
N LEU A 91 -5.52 -7.90 -5.90
CA LEU A 91 -4.62 -6.77 -6.09
C LEU A 91 -3.67 -6.58 -4.90
N GLN A 92 -4.21 -6.65 -3.68
CA GLN A 92 -3.42 -6.54 -2.45
C GLN A 92 -2.37 -7.67 -2.36
N ASP A 93 -2.81 -8.92 -2.41
CA ASP A 93 -1.94 -10.06 -2.15
C ASP A 93 -1.01 -10.38 -3.33
N GLN A 94 -1.56 -10.46 -4.55
CA GLN A 94 -0.81 -10.97 -5.70
C GLN A 94 0.00 -9.89 -6.42
N VAL A 95 -0.40 -8.62 -6.30
CA VAL A 95 0.31 -7.52 -6.94
C VAL A 95 1.13 -6.77 -5.91
N LEU A 96 0.52 -6.17 -4.90
CA LEU A 96 1.23 -5.25 -4.02
C LEU A 96 2.20 -5.98 -3.07
N VAL A 97 1.72 -6.98 -2.32
CA VAL A 97 2.57 -7.75 -1.38
C VAL A 97 3.69 -8.48 -2.13
N VAL A 98 3.37 -9.19 -3.22
CA VAL A 98 4.37 -9.94 -4.02
C VAL A 98 5.40 -9.01 -4.66
N THR A 99 4.97 -7.88 -5.23
CA THR A 99 5.91 -6.93 -5.88
C THR A 99 6.83 -6.31 -4.84
N ARG A 100 6.29 -5.83 -3.71
CA ARG A 100 7.09 -5.32 -2.59
C ARG A 100 8.14 -6.33 -2.14
N ASN A 101 7.74 -7.57 -1.88
CA ASN A 101 8.65 -8.62 -1.42
C ASN A 101 9.72 -8.97 -2.46
N SER A 102 9.35 -9.00 -3.74
CA SER A 102 10.29 -9.26 -4.84
C SER A 102 11.33 -8.16 -4.97
N LEU A 103 10.94 -6.89 -4.83
CA LEU A 103 11.85 -5.74 -4.86
C LEU A 103 12.82 -5.74 -3.68
N VAL A 104 12.35 -6.05 -2.47
CA VAL A 104 13.22 -6.19 -1.28
C VAL A 104 14.24 -7.30 -1.49
N ARG A 105 13.80 -8.48 -1.97
CA ARG A 105 14.69 -9.62 -2.23
C ARG A 105 15.69 -9.32 -3.34
N ALA A 106 15.24 -8.72 -4.43
CA ALA A 106 16.11 -8.31 -5.53
C ALA A 106 17.14 -7.28 -5.06
N GLY A 107 16.74 -6.30 -4.27
CA GLY A 107 17.65 -5.31 -3.69
C GLY A 107 18.74 -5.94 -2.84
N SER A 108 18.35 -6.86 -1.94
CA SER A 108 19.31 -7.64 -1.14
C SER A 108 20.26 -8.46 -2.01
N ALA A 109 19.76 -9.12 -3.07
CA ALA A 109 20.58 -9.92 -3.95
C ALA A 109 21.61 -9.06 -4.72
N LEU A 110 21.22 -7.88 -5.21
CA LEU A 110 22.15 -6.96 -5.88
C LEU A 110 23.25 -6.47 -4.94
N CYS A 111 22.92 -6.15 -3.68
CA CYS A 111 23.92 -5.80 -2.67
C CYS A 111 24.90 -6.95 -2.43
N GLN A 112 24.40 -8.19 -2.27
CA GLN A 112 25.25 -9.37 -2.06
C GLN A 112 26.19 -9.63 -3.24
N ILE A 113 25.70 -9.48 -4.48
CA ILE A 113 26.52 -9.62 -5.69
C ILE A 113 27.63 -8.57 -5.70
N ALA A 114 27.30 -7.30 -5.45
CA ALA A 114 28.28 -6.22 -5.41
C ALA A 114 29.34 -6.44 -4.32
N GLU A 115 28.92 -6.90 -3.14
CA GLU A 115 29.83 -7.22 -2.03
C GLU A 115 30.74 -8.41 -2.35
N HIS A 116 30.21 -9.46 -3.00
CA HIS A 116 31.00 -10.59 -3.43
C HIS A 116 32.09 -10.18 -4.43
N TYR A 117 31.76 -9.32 -5.40
CA TYR A 117 32.75 -8.78 -6.33
C TYR A 117 33.82 -7.93 -5.62
N ALA A 118 33.40 -7.05 -4.70
CA ALA A 118 34.30 -6.24 -3.88
C ALA A 118 35.22 -7.09 -2.97
N ALA A 119 34.81 -8.30 -2.58
CA ALA A 119 35.68 -9.20 -1.81
C ALA A 119 36.84 -9.75 -2.66
N THR A 120 36.66 -9.85 -3.98
CA THR A 120 37.65 -10.40 -4.92
C THR A 120 38.55 -9.35 -5.56
N ASP A 121 38.08 -8.11 -5.69
CA ASP A 121 38.77 -7.02 -6.40
C ASP A 121 38.96 -5.80 -5.49
N GLY A 122 40.22 -5.37 -5.33
CA GLY A 122 40.58 -4.26 -4.43
C GLY A 122 40.08 -2.90 -4.89
N GLU A 123 40.05 -2.63 -6.20
CA GLU A 123 39.52 -1.36 -6.74
C GLU A 123 37.99 -1.30 -6.57
N ALA A 124 37.31 -2.43 -6.77
CA ALA A 124 35.88 -2.55 -6.52
C ALA A 124 35.55 -2.36 -5.02
N ARG A 125 36.38 -2.91 -4.12
CA ARG A 125 36.25 -2.70 -2.68
C ARG A 125 36.33 -1.23 -2.30
N ASP A 126 37.38 -0.55 -2.75
CA ASP A 126 37.62 0.85 -2.41
C ASP A 126 36.53 1.76 -2.99
N ALA A 127 35.99 1.41 -4.16
CA ALA A 127 34.85 2.12 -4.77
C ALA A 127 33.54 1.90 -4.00
N LEU A 128 33.25 0.67 -3.59
CA LEU A 128 32.05 0.35 -2.81
C LEU A 128 32.07 1.03 -1.44
N GLU A 129 33.24 1.11 -0.79
CA GLU A 129 33.38 1.78 0.49
C GLU A 129 33.13 3.30 0.39
N LYS A 130 33.61 3.94 -0.69
CA LYS A 130 33.28 5.34 -0.99
C LYS A 130 31.78 5.54 -1.17
N VAL A 131 31.10 4.65 -1.88
CA VAL A 131 29.65 4.72 -2.07
C VAL A 131 28.90 4.52 -0.77
N ARG A 132 29.31 3.56 0.08
CA ARG A 132 28.72 3.37 1.41
C ARG A 132 28.82 4.62 2.27
N ALA A 133 30.00 5.24 2.31
CA ALA A 133 30.19 6.49 3.03
C ALA A 133 29.24 7.58 2.50
N ASN A 134 29.20 7.76 1.19
CA ASN A 134 28.35 8.77 0.54
C ASN A 134 26.85 8.54 0.78
N LEU A 135 26.37 7.30 0.71
CA LEU A 135 24.95 6.98 0.92
C LEU A 135 24.48 7.26 2.35
N ASN A 136 25.38 7.16 3.34
CA ASN A 136 25.06 7.46 4.73
C ASN A 136 25.11 8.96 5.04
N THR A 137 25.90 9.73 4.30
CA THR A 137 26.08 11.17 4.52
C THR A 137 25.30 12.04 3.53
N THR A 138 24.70 11.46 2.49
CA THR A 138 23.96 12.22 1.48
C THR A 138 22.74 12.91 2.10
N SER A 139 22.57 14.19 1.76
CA SER A 139 21.39 14.99 2.11
C SER A 139 20.28 14.87 1.06
N ASP A 140 20.56 14.31 -0.11
CA ASP A 140 19.56 14.11 -1.16
C ASP A 140 18.65 12.92 -0.79
N PRO A 141 17.34 13.16 -0.56
CA PRO A 141 16.41 12.10 -0.20
C PRO A 141 16.28 11.03 -1.30
N THR A 142 16.54 11.37 -2.56
CA THR A 142 16.45 10.46 -3.71
C THR A 142 17.52 9.37 -3.67
N TYR A 143 18.70 9.70 -3.12
CA TYR A 143 19.84 8.77 -3.04
C TYR A 143 19.98 8.14 -1.66
N ARG A 144 19.13 8.52 -0.70
CA ARG A 144 19.16 7.99 0.65
C ARG A 144 18.45 6.63 0.72
N PRO A 145 19.09 5.60 1.29
CA PRO A 145 18.42 4.34 1.60
C PRO A 145 17.21 4.60 2.53
N PRO A 146 16.04 3.98 2.27
CA PRO A 146 14.91 4.11 3.17
C PRO A 146 15.27 3.54 4.55
N SER A 147 14.86 4.25 5.61
CA SER A 147 15.10 3.81 6.99
C SER A 147 14.21 2.65 7.40
N TYR A 148 13.04 2.54 6.76
CA TYR A 148 12.04 1.51 7.00
C TYR A 148 11.27 1.25 5.71
N ILE A 149 10.99 -0.02 5.43
CA ILE A 149 10.11 -0.41 4.32
C ILE A 149 8.86 -1.01 4.95
N PRO A 150 7.69 -0.35 4.85
CA PRO A 150 6.46 -0.85 5.46
C PRO A 150 6.18 -2.29 5.04
N GLU A 151 5.83 -3.11 6.01
CA GLU A 151 5.28 -4.44 5.73
C GLU A 151 3.94 -4.26 5.02
N ALA A 152 3.77 -4.99 3.93
CA ALA A 152 2.55 -4.96 3.14
C ALA A 152 1.55 -5.91 3.81
N PRO A 153 0.45 -5.42 4.39
CA PRO A 153 -0.57 -6.28 4.97
C PRO A 153 -1.22 -7.12 3.88
N ARG A 154 -1.63 -8.33 4.25
CA ARG A 154 -2.43 -9.23 3.44
C ARG A 154 -3.90 -9.05 3.75
N HIS A 155 -4.75 -9.52 2.84
CA HIS A 155 -6.19 -9.40 3.03
C HIS A 155 -6.73 -10.12 4.28
N ASP A 156 -6.01 -11.12 4.80
CA ASP A 156 -6.35 -11.90 5.99
C ASP A 156 -5.81 -11.30 7.28
N ASP A 157 -4.97 -10.27 7.20
CA ASP A 157 -4.49 -9.54 8.37
C ASP A 157 -5.65 -8.79 9.04
N PRO A 158 -5.64 -8.66 10.37
CA PRO A 158 -6.61 -7.81 11.05
C PRO A 158 -6.50 -6.38 10.50
N HIS A 159 -7.63 -5.83 10.08
CA HIS A 159 -7.70 -4.42 9.70
C HIS A 159 -7.42 -3.54 10.92
N PRO A 160 -6.71 -2.41 10.74
CA PRO A 160 -6.52 -1.45 11.82
C PRO A 160 -7.89 -0.97 12.30
N GLU A 161 -8.05 -0.82 13.62
CA GLU A 161 -9.29 -0.26 14.18
C GLU A 161 -9.53 1.13 13.56
N PRO A 162 -10.80 1.48 13.23
CA PRO A 162 -11.10 2.82 12.79
C PRO A 162 -10.64 3.78 13.89
N ASP A 163 -9.83 4.76 13.50
CA ASP A 163 -9.45 5.85 14.38
C ASP A 163 -10.71 6.61 14.77
N ASN A 164 -11.30 6.20 15.89
CA ASN A 164 -12.42 6.87 16.53
C ASN A 164 -11.83 8.17 17.08
N GLY A 165 -11.62 9.17 16.22
CA GLY A 165 -10.92 10.43 16.48
C GLY A 165 -11.39 11.14 17.75
N ASN A 166 -10.97 10.62 18.89
CA ASN A 166 -11.20 11.13 20.23
C ASN A 166 -9.89 11.75 20.71
N ASP A 167 -9.17 12.41 19.79
CA ASP A 167 -8.29 13.52 20.09
C ASP A 167 -9.16 14.67 20.60
N ASN A 168 -9.59 14.54 21.85
CA ASN A 168 -10.24 15.60 22.60
C ASN A 168 -9.15 16.66 22.85
N PRO A 169 -9.18 17.84 22.20
CA PRO A 169 -8.21 18.88 22.47
C PRO A 169 -8.71 19.63 23.71
N ARG A 170 -8.54 19.04 24.89
CA ARG A 170 -8.58 19.77 26.15
C ARG A 170 -7.22 19.69 26.79
N GLY A 171 -6.35 20.57 26.30
CA GLY A 171 -5.12 20.93 26.99
C GLY A 171 -5.39 21.46 28.41
N PRO A 172 -4.34 21.57 29.23
CA PRO A 172 -4.47 21.90 30.63
C PRO A 172 -4.92 23.37 30.79
N ARG A 173 -5.90 23.58 31.66
CA ARG A 173 -6.07 24.83 32.40
C ARG A 173 -6.44 24.51 33.84
#